data_AF-A0A317ZE12-F1
#
_entry.id   AF-A0A317ZE12-F1
#
_cell.length_a   1.000
_cell.length_b   1.000
_cell.length_c   1.000
_cell.angle_alpha   90.00
_cell.angle_beta   90.00
_cell.angle_gamma   90.00
#
_symmetry.space_group_name_H-M   'P 1'
#
loop_
_entity.id
_entity.type
_entity.pdbx_description
1 polymer ?
#
loop_
_entity_poly.entity_id
_entity_poly.type
_entity_poly.pdbx_seq_one_letter_code
_entity_poly.pdbx_strand_id
1 'polypeptide(L)'
;RKEEGAGGDFGRQERQQLVLQGLADKLTGISSLTNFNALMNQLSDNVKTDLTIGELNQIRSNYSDANDHVKRHQLDGSGGIQSDGLYYFIPDETQKQSLVQQYKQNLNL
;
A
#
# COMPACT_ATOMS: atom_id res chain seq x y z
N ARG A 1 -9.78 -0.28 18.58
CA ARG A 1 -10.46 -0.68 17.31
C ARG A 1 -11.89 -0.15 17.22
N LYS A 2 -12.67 -0.15 18.31
CA LYS A 2 -13.88 0.67 18.50
C LYS A 2 -13.63 1.66 19.65
N GLU A 3 -12.67 2.56 19.47
CA GLU A 3 -12.47 3.65 20.41
C GLU A 3 -12.87 4.94 19.70
N GLU A 4 -13.60 5.79 20.40
CA GLU A 4 -13.90 7.14 19.91
C GLU A 4 -12.60 7.84 19.53
N GLY A 5 -12.58 8.45 18.34
CA GLY A 5 -11.39 9.14 17.82
C GLY A 5 -10.42 8.28 17.00
N ALA A 6 -10.61 6.96 16.87
CA ALA A 6 -9.67 6.10 16.13
C ALA A 6 -9.77 6.17 14.58
N GLY A 7 -10.69 6.98 14.05
CA GLY A 7 -10.86 7.24 12.60
C GLY A 7 -11.60 6.15 11.81
N GLY A 8 -12.20 5.16 12.48
CA GLY A 8 -12.95 4.09 11.81
C GLY A 8 -12.09 3.27 10.82
N ASP A 9 -12.65 2.98 9.64
CA ASP A 9 -11.92 2.30 8.58
C ASP A 9 -10.82 3.17 7.97
N PHE A 10 -11.10 4.44 7.67
CA PHE A 10 -10.12 5.37 7.12
C PHE A 10 -8.85 5.46 7.98
N GLY A 11 -9.00 5.58 9.31
CA GLY A 11 -7.85 5.54 10.22
C GLY A 11 -7.11 4.19 10.20
N ARG A 12 -7.79 3.08 9.91
CA ARG A 12 -7.14 1.77 9.70
C ARG A 12 -6.35 1.75 8.40
N GLN A 13 -6.90 2.27 7.31
CA GLN A 13 -6.20 2.37 6.02
C GLN A 13 -4.95 3.25 6.15
N GLU A 14 -5.04 4.36 6.87
CA GLU A 14 -3.89 5.22 7.13
C GLU A 14 -2.77 4.48 7.86
N ARG A 15 -3.12 3.76 8.94
CA ARG A 15 -2.14 2.95 9.67
C ARG A 15 -1.55 1.82 8.82
N GLN A 16 -2.33 1.23 7.91
CA GLN A 16 -1.80 0.24 6.96
C GLN A 16 -0.76 0.86 6.01
N GLN A 17 -0.99 2.08 5.53
CA GLN A 17 -0.02 2.80 4.70
C GLN A 17 1.27 3.13 5.48
N LEU A 18 1.17 3.47 6.77
CA LEU A 18 2.34 3.67 7.64
C LEU A 18 3.14 2.37 7.83
N VAL A 19 2.46 1.23 8.00
CA VAL A 19 3.11 -0.08 8.12
C VAL A 19 3.83 -0.44 6.81
N LEU A 20 3.21 -0.19 5.66
CA LEU A 20 3.83 -0.42 4.35
C LEU A 20 5.07 0.46 4.13
N GLN A 21 4.99 1.74 4.51
CA GLN A 21 6.15 2.64 4.45
C GLN A 21 7.30 2.12 5.33
N GLY A 22 7.01 1.81 6.59
CA GLY A 22 8.03 1.30 7.50
C GLY A 22 8.65 -0.02 7.03
N LEU A 23 7.86 -0.88 6.38
CA LEU A 23 8.39 -2.09 5.73
C LEU A 23 9.31 -1.73 4.57
N ALA A 24 8.91 -0.81 3.68
CA ALA A 24 9.73 -0.36 2.57
C ALA A 24 11.07 0.22 3.05
N ASP A 25 11.06 1.06 4.09
CA ASP A 25 12.26 1.65 4.69
C ASP A 25 13.20 0.59 5.25
N LYS A 26 12.65 -0.45 5.89
CA LYS A 26 13.45 -1.58 6.39
C LYS A 26 14.04 -2.41 5.26
N LEU A 27 13.33 -2.55 4.15
CA LEU A 27 13.79 -3.32 2.99
C LEU A 27 14.84 -2.59 2.18
N THR A 28 14.82 -1.26 2.10
CA THR A 28 15.84 -0.48 1.37
C THR A 28 17.07 -0.15 2.21
N GLY A 29 16.96 -0.12 3.55
CA GLY A 29 18.06 0.21 4.47
C GLY A 29 19.29 -0.71 4.40
N ILE A 30 20.42 -0.22 4.91
CA ILE A 30 21.75 -0.87 4.83
C ILE A 30 21.75 -2.28 5.46
N SER A 31 21.01 -2.49 6.56
CA SER A 31 20.95 -3.77 7.27
C SER A 31 20.24 -4.88 6.52
N SER A 32 19.42 -4.57 5.50
CA SER A 32 18.78 -5.59 4.67
C SER A 32 19.64 -6.01 3.48
N LEU A 33 20.74 -5.31 3.13
CA LEU A 33 21.61 -5.71 2.02
C LEU A 33 22.18 -7.12 2.22
N THR A 34 22.56 -7.45 3.45
CA THR A 34 23.17 -8.73 3.80
C THR A 34 22.17 -9.87 3.91
N ASN A 35 20.90 -9.58 4.25
CA ASN A 35 19.92 -10.58 4.64
C ASN A 35 18.68 -10.65 3.74
N PHE A 36 18.60 -9.85 2.67
CA PHE A 36 17.38 -9.73 1.84
C PHE A 36 16.90 -11.07 1.29
N ASN A 37 17.80 -11.84 0.66
CA ASN A 37 17.42 -13.12 0.06
C ASN A 37 16.94 -14.12 1.12
N ALA A 38 17.61 -14.18 2.28
CA ALA A 38 17.20 -15.06 3.38
C ALA A 38 15.81 -14.68 3.91
N LEU A 39 15.53 -13.38 4.05
CA LEU A 39 14.23 -12.88 4.46
C LEU A 39 13.13 -13.22 3.44
N MET A 40 13.37 -12.97 2.16
CA MET A 40 12.38 -13.26 1.11
C MET A 40 12.11 -14.76 0.96
N ASN A 41 13.13 -15.61 1.12
CA ASN A 41 12.97 -17.06 1.15
C ASN A 41 12.12 -17.55 2.33
N GLN A 42 12.17 -16.88 3.48
CA GLN A 42 11.30 -17.22 4.62
C GLN A 42 9.85 -16.73 4.39
N LEU A 43 9.69 -15.59 3.71
CA LEU A 43 8.38 -15.01 3.43
C LEU A 43 7.64 -15.73 2.30
N SER A 44 8.34 -16.34 1.35
CA SER A 44 7.72 -17.01 0.19
C SER A 44 6.76 -18.14 0.58
N ASP A 45 6.93 -18.75 1.74
CA ASP A 45 6.04 -19.79 2.25
C ASP A 45 4.66 -19.24 2.66
N ASN A 46 4.58 -17.94 2.96
CA ASN A 46 3.39 -17.29 3.53
C ASN A 46 2.89 -16.09 2.70
N VAL A 47 3.65 -15.65 1.70
CA VAL A 47 3.34 -14.51 0.83
C VAL A 47 3.35 -14.97 -0.62
N LYS A 48 2.27 -14.66 -1.33
CA LYS A 48 2.17 -14.93 -2.77
C LYS A 48 2.38 -13.64 -3.55
N THR A 49 3.30 -13.68 -4.51
CA THR A 49 3.57 -12.63 -5.48
C THR A 49 4.05 -13.27 -6.78
N ASP A 50 3.82 -12.58 -7.89
CA ASP A 50 4.36 -12.87 -9.21
C ASP A 50 5.77 -12.31 -9.42
N LEU A 51 6.29 -11.51 -8.49
CA LEU A 51 7.65 -10.97 -8.53
C LEU A 51 8.66 -12.00 -8.02
N THR A 52 9.69 -12.26 -8.82
CA THR A 52 10.85 -13.04 -8.38
C THR A 52 11.71 -12.27 -7.37
N ILE A 53 12.50 -12.99 -6.58
CA ILE A 53 13.45 -12.36 -5.64
C ILE A 53 14.46 -11.45 -6.38
N GLY A 54 14.81 -11.80 -7.63
CA GLY A 54 15.66 -10.97 -8.48
C GLY A 54 15.01 -9.64 -8.85
N GLU A 55 13.74 -9.66 -9.27
CA GLU A 55 12.97 -8.44 -9.58
C GLU A 55 12.75 -7.58 -8.33
N LEU A 56 12.45 -8.20 -7.18
CA LEU A 56 12.34 -7.48 -5.91
C LEU A 56 13.66 -6.79 -5.52
N ASN A 57 14.80 -7.45 -5.74
CA ASN A 57 16.12 -6.83 -5.53
C ASN A 57 16.35 -5.64 -6.47
N GLN A 58 15.96 -5.75 -7.74
CA GLN A 58 16.06 -4.65 -8.71
C GLN A 58 15.17 -3.46 -8.34
N ILE A 59 13.92 -3.72 -7.93
CA ILE A 59 13.01 -2.67 -7.45
C ILE A 59 13.64 -1.95 -6.26
N ARG A 60 14.11 -2.71 -5.27
CA ARG A 60 14.76 -2.16 -4.09
C ARG A 60 15.98 -1.29 -4.44
N SER A 61 16.86 -1.75 -5.33
CA SER A 61 18.09 -1.02 -5.68
C SER A 61 17.83 0.22 -6.52
N ASN A 62 16.84 0.17 -7.42
CA ASN A 62 16.58 1.25 -8.38
C ASN A 62 15.59 2.30 -7.86
N TYR A 63 14.78 1.95 -6.87
CA TYR A 63 13.71 2.80 -6.33
C TYR A 63 13.87 3.08 -4.84
N SER A 64 15.06 2.88 -4.26
CA SER A 64 15.32 3.22 -2.85
C SER A 64 14.93 4.66 -2.51
N ASP A 65 15.22 5.57 -3.42
CA ASP A 65 15.04 7.02 -3.23
C ASP A 65 13.56 7.43 -3.32
N ALA A 66 12.71 6.57 -3.92
CA ALA A 66 11.28 6.81 -3.97
C ALA A 66 10.64 6.76 -2.57
N ASN A 67 11.29 6.09 -1.60
CA ASN A 67 10.81 6.04 -0.22
C ASN A 67 10.91 7.39 0.50
N ASP A 68 11.75 8.32 0.04
CA ASP A 68 11.91 9.64 0.67
C ASP A 68 10.65 10.52 0.50
N HIS A 69 9.89 10.29 -0.59
CA HIS A 69 8.76 11.13 -0.97
C HIS A 69 7.53 10.30 -1.37
N VAL A 70 6.86 9.75 -0.37
CA VAL A 70 5.65 8.93 -0.59
C VAL A 70 4.38 9.76 -0.42
N LYS A 71 3.65 9.93 -1.53
CA LYS A 71 2.30 10.51 -1.54
C LYS A 71 1.27 9.41 -1.28
N ARG A 72 0.49 9.59 -0.21
CA ARG A 72 -0.57 8.65 0.19
C ARG A 72 -1.92 9.23 -0.20
N HIS A 73 -2.78 8.37 -0.74
CA HIS A 73 -4.15 8.70 -1.11
C HIS A 73 -5.11 7.72 -0.45
N GLN A 74 -6.29 8.20 -0.10
CA GLN A 74 -7.42 7.36 0.27
C GLN A 74 -8.58 7.73 -0.65
N LEU A 75 -9.33 6.71 -1.08
CA LEU A 75 -10.54 6.92 -1.85
C LEU A 75 -11.68 7.15 -0.87
N ASP A 76 -12.19 8.36 -0.88
CA ASP A 76 -13.38 8.79 -0.17
C ASP A 76 -14.63 8.24 -0.84
N GLY A 77 -15.70 8.21 -0.06
CA GLY A 77 -16.97 7.69 -0.49
C GLY A 77 -17.94 7.61 0.67
N SER A 78 -19.13 7.13 0.36
CA SER A 78 -20.16 6.84 1.34
C SER A 78 -20.33 5.34 1.46
N GLY A 79 -21.13 4.88 2.42
CA GLY A 79 -21.49 3.48 2.46
C GLY A 79 -22.73 3.25 3.29
N GLY A 80 -23.32 2.07 3.11
CA GLY A 80 -24.56 1.73 3.75
C GLY A 80 -24.93 0.27 3.54
N ILE A 81 -25.82 -0.21 4.41
CA ILE A 81 -26.45 -1.51 4.25
C ILE A 81 -27.38 -1.43 3.02
N GLN A 82 -27.16 -2.31 2.05
CA GLN A 82 -27.96 -2.39 0.83
C GLN A 82 -29.15 -3.34 1.03
N SER A 83 -29.99 -3.50 0.00
CA SER A 83 -31.22 -4.29 0.06
C SER A 83 -31.01 -5.78 0.36
N ASP A 84 -29.80 -6.30 0.18
CA ASP A 84 -29.38 -7.66 0.51
C ASP A 84 -28.91 -7.82 1.98
N GLY A 85 -28.90 -6.73 2.76
CA GLY A 85 -28.49 -6.71 4.16
C GLY A 85 -26.98 -6.60 4.38
N LEU A 86 -26.17 -6.42 3.32
CA LEU A 86 -24.72 -6.27 3.44
C LEU A 86 -24.29 -4.80 3.36
N TYR A 87 -23.21 -4.45 4.04
CA TYR A 87 -22.61 -3.12 3.94
C TYR A 87 -21.75 -3.01 2.68
N TYR A 88 -21.99 -1.97 1.90
CA TYR A 88 -21.16 -1.61 0.75
C TYR A 88 -20.57 -0.23 0.91
N PHE A 89 -19.31 -0.10 0.53
CA PHE A 89 -18.66 1.18 0.30
C PHE A 89 -18.88 1.61 -1.16
N ILE A 90 -19.34 2.83 -1.35
CA ILE A 90 -19.67 3.47 -2.63
C ILE A 90 -18.70 4.65 -2.80
N PRO A 91 -17.69 4.53 -3.68
CA PRO A 91 -16.70 5.59 -3.91
C PRO A 91 -17.31 6.89 -4.41
N ASP A 92 -16.68 8.02 -4.05
CA ASP A 92 -16.94 9.29 -4.73
C ASP A 92 -16.41 9.22 -6.17
N GLU A 93 -17.30 9.35 -7.15
CA GLU A 93 -16.95 9.14 -8.55
C GLU A 93 -15.98 10.21 -9.06
N THR A 94 -16.15 11.48 -8.64
CA THR A 94 -15.28 12.59 -9.06
C THR A 94 -13.85 12.36 -8.56
N GLN A 95 -13.69 12.00 -7.29
CA GLN A 95 -12.40 11.73 -6.70
C GLN A 95 -11.76 10.47 -7.31
N LYS A 96 -12.55 9.41 -7.55
CA LYS A 96 -12.08 8.21 -8.24
C LYS A 96 -11.46 8.54 -9.60
N GLN A 97 -12.15 9.35 -10.41
CA GLN A 97 -11.62 9.77 -11.72
C GLN A 97 -10.35 10.61 -11.57
N SER A 98 -10.30 11.52 -10.60
CA SER A 98 -9.10 12.32 -10.31
C SER A 98 -7.90 11.45 -9.92
N LEU A 99 -8.08 10.47 -9.03
CA LEU A 99 -7.02 9.54 -8.63
C LEU A 99 -6.56 8.65 -9.80
N VAL A 100 -7.48 8.16 -10.62
CA VAL A 100 -7.14 7.41 -11.83
C VAL A 100 -6.27 8.25 -12.77
N GLN A 101 -6.63 9.52 -12.99
CA GLN A 101 -5.85 10.40 -13.85
C GLN A 101 -4.46 10.69 -13.27
N GLN A 102 -4.35 10.89 -11.95
CA GLN A 102 -3.06 11.06 -11.28
C GLN A 102 -2.18 9.83 -11.41
N TYR A 103 -2.74 8.62 -11.26
CA TYR A 103 -1.97 7.39 -11.43
C TYR A 103 -1.51 7.18 -12.87
N LYS A 104 -2.35 7.48 -13.86
CA LYS A 104 -1.95 7.45 -15.27
C LYS A 104 -0.79 8.41 -15.54
N GLN A 105 -0.88 9.66 -15.06
CA GLN A 105 0.21 10.64 -15.19
C GLN A 105 1.51 10.15 -14.56
N ASN A 106 1.46 9.58 -13.35
CA ASN A 106 2.65 9.03 -12.68
C ASN A 106 3.30 7.88 -13.47
N LEU A 107 2.49 7.11 -14.19
CA LEU A 107 2.94 5.99 -15.02
C LEU A 107 3.27 6.41 -16.47
N ASN A 108 3.13 7.69 -16.80
CA ASN A 108 3.25 8.22 -18.16
C ASN A 108 2.29 7.54 -19.17
N LEU A 109 1.04 7.34 -18.74
CA LEU A 109 -0.06 6.75 -19.51
C LEU A 109 -1.20 7.75 -19.80
#